data_AF-A0A9X5YQC1-F1
#
_entry.id   AF-A0A9X5YQC1-F1
#
_cell.length_a   1.000
_cell.length_b   1.000
_cell.length_c   1.000
_cell.angle_alpha   90.00
_cell.angle_beta   90.00
_cell.angle_gamma   90.00
#
_symmetry.space_group_name_H-M   'P 1'
#
loop_
_entity.id
_entity.type
_entity.pdbx_description
1 polymer ?
#
loop_
_entity_poly.entity_id
_entity_poly.type
_entity_poly.pdbx_seq_one_letter_code
_entity_poly.pdbx_strand_id
1 'polypeptide(L)'
;MGSIADLLGDQLRAGLAQLVDPDASDEAPGAAPASSETAVETAQDRAREAAMQAVLDEVELEPAQARGELTLRGDLDMDDVSLYAVVARVEREAKVTLTDAQVEEWVTLADLLDAVSDAASNH
;
A
#
# COMPACT_ATOMS: atom_id res chain seq x y z
N MET A 1 -4.21 -12.07 -50.69
CA MET A 1 -3.42 -12.61 -49.56
C MET A 1 -3.19 -11.45 -48.61
N GLY A 2 -3.93 -11.37 -47.50
CA GLY A 2 -3.78 -10.30 -46.52
C GLY A 2 -2.50 -10.48 -45.70
N SER A 3 -1.78 -9.39 -45.46
CA SER A 3 -0.53 -9.39 -44.69
C SER A 3 -0.82 -9.57 -43.19
N ILE A 4 0.08 -10.22 -42.44
CA ILE A 4 -0.04 -10.47 -41.00
C ILE A 4 -0.30 -9.17 -40.21
N ALA A 5 0.17 -8.03 -40.73
CA ALA A 5 -0.07 -6.70 -40.17
C ALA A 5 -1.55 -6.28 -40.15
N ASP A 6 -2.34 -6.69 -41.15
CA ASP A 6 -3.78 -6.38 -41.26
C ASP A 6 -4.57 -7.14 -40.18
N LEU A 7 -4.26 -8.44 -40.03
CA LEU A 7 -4.87 -9.34 -39.04
C LEU A 7 -4.59 -8.92 -37.59
N LEU A 8 -3.42 -8.33 -37.33
CA LEU A 8 -3.06 -7.81 -36.01
C LEU A 8 -3.77 -6.48 -35.71
N GLY A 9 -3.92 -5.63 -36.73
CA GLY A 9 -4.64 -4.35 -36.62
C GLY A 9 -6.13 -4.54 -36.33
N ASP A 10 -6.78 -5.49 -36.98
CA ASP A 10 -8.19 -5.81 -36.74
C ASP A 10 -8.45 -6.37 -35.34
N GLN A 11 -7.56 -7.23 -34.83
CA GLN A 11 -7.68 -7.77 -33.47
C GLN A 11 -7.54 -6.67 -32.40
N LEU A 12 -6.60 -5.74 -32.58
CA LEU A 12 -6.41 -4.63 -31.63
C LEU A 12 -7.61 -3.67 -31.65
N ARG A 13 -8.14 -3.37 -32.85
CA ARG A 13 -9.32 -2.51 -33.02
C ARG A 13 -10.59 -3.15 -32.46
N ALA A 14 -10.78 -4.45 -32.67
CA ALA A 14 -11.90 -5.21 -32.10
C ALA A 14 -11.80 -5.33 -30.57
N GLY A 15 -10.58 -5.44 -30.02
CA GLY A 15 -10.34 -5.42 -28.57
C GLY A 15 -10.67 -4.07 -27.95
N LEU A 16 -10.23 -2.96 -28.56
CA LEU A 16 -10.53 -1.61 -28.07
C LEU A 16 -12.02 -1.24 -28.17
N ALA A 17 -12.73 -1.74 -29.18
CA ALA A 17 -14.17 -1.51 -29.30
C ALA A 17 -14.99 -2.23 -28.20
N GLN A 18 -14.48 -3.31 -27.63
CA GLN A 18 -15.11 -3.99 -26.47
C GLN A 18 -14.86 -3.27 -25.14
N LEU A 19 -13.88 -2.37 -25.08
CA LEU A 19 -13.56 -1.57 -23.89
C LEU A 19 -14.26 -0.20 -23.88
N VAL A 20 -14.99 0.14 -24.95
CA VAL A 20 -15.76 1.39 -25.06
C VAL A 20 -17.23 1.03 -25.10
N ASP A 21 -17.83 0.86 -23.92
CA ASP A 21 -19.28 0.77 -23.73
C ASP A 21 -19.87 2.19 -23.75
N PRO A 22 -20.78 2.53 -24.68
CA PRO A 22 -21.54 3.76 -24.65
C PRO A 22 -22.95 3.52 -24.09
N ASP A 23 -23.07 3.16 -22.80
CA ASP A 23 -24.35 3.27 -22.10
C ASP A 23 -24.11 3.49 -20.60
N ALA A 24 -24.09 4.75 -20.20
CA ALA A 24 -24.36 5.13 -18.83
C ALA A 24 -25.84 5.45 -18.74
N SER A 25 -26.58 4.64 -17.96
CA SER A 25 -27.58 5.06 -16.96
C SER A 25 -28.64 3.97 -16.76
N ASP A 26 -28.65 3.28 -15.62
CA ASP A 26 -29.67 3.45 -14.55
C ASP A 26 -29.59 2.30 -13.51
N GLU A 27 -29.60 2.68 -12.23
CA GLU A 27 -29.86 1.91 -10.99
C GLU A 27 -29.53 0.40 -10.87
N ALA A 28 -28.44 0.08 -10.16
CA ALA A 28 -28.41 -0.80 -8.97
C ALA A 28 -26.98 -0.93 -8.40
N PRO A 29 -26.64 -0.43 -7.19
CA PRO A 29 -25.35 -0.73 -6.57
C PRO A 29 -25.46 -2.10 -5.88
N GLY A 30 -25.18 -3.17 -6.64
CA GLY A 30 -25.43 -4.51 -6.13
C GLY A 30 -24.68 -5.61 -6.85
N ALA A 31 -23.37 -5.44 -7.11
CA ALA A 31 -22.36 -6.52 -7.15
C ALA A 31 -21.03 -6.00 -7.73
N ALA A 32 -20.10 -5.58 -6.85
CA ALA A 32 -18.66 -5.87 -6.95
C ALA A 32 -17.92 -5.34 -5.70
N PRO A 33 -17.90 -6.08 -4.57
CA PRO A 33 -16.96 -5.75 -3.49
C PRO A 33 -15.56 -6.36 -3.72
N ALA A 34 -15.42 -7.34 -4.62
CA ALA A 34 -14.16 -8.11 -4.75
C ALA A 34 -12.96 -7.27 -5.22
N SER A 35 -13.17 -6.26 -6.07
CA SER A 35 -12.06 -5.41 -6.54
C SER A 35 -11.62 -4.37 -5.50
N SER A 36 -12.52 -3.93 -4.63
CA SER A 36 -12.21 -2.99 -3.56
C SER A 36 -11.52 -3.69 -2.39
N GLU A 37 -11.98 -4.88 -1.98
CA GLU A 37 -11.31 -5.66 -0.93
C GLU A 37 -9.88 -6.03 -1.33
N THR A 38 -9.65 -6.53 -2.56
CA THR A 38 -8.30 -6.84 -3.04
C THR A 38 -7.44 -5.59 -3.24
N ALA A 39 -8.01 -4.46 -3.68
CA ALA A 39 -7.26 -3.21 -3.81
C ALA A 39 -6.84 -2.66 -2.44
N VAL A 40 -7.69 -2.77 -1.43
CA VAL A 40 -7.39 -2.36 -0.04
C VAL A 40 -6.35 -3.30 0.58
N GLU A 41 -6.52 -4.61 0.45
CA GLU A 41 -5.54 -5.61 0.94
C GLU A 41 -4.17 -5.38 0.30
N THR A 42 -4.10 -5.13 -1.01
CA THR A 42 -2.83 -4.80 -1.69
C THR A 42 -2.25 -3.43 -1.33
N ALA A 43 -3.07 -2.46 -0.90
CA ALA A 43 -2.60 -1.18 -0.40
C ALA A 43 -2.03 -1.31 1.02
N GLN A 44 -2.71 -2.04 1.89
CA GLN A 44 -2.24 -2.40 3.23
C GLN A 44 -0.91 -3.15 3.16
N ASP A 45 -0.82 -4.20 2.32
CA ASP A 45 0.40 -4.98 2.15
C ASP A 45 1.58 -4.12 1.70
N ARG A 46 1.35 -3.23 0.72
CA ARG A 46 2.38 -2.29 0.25
C ARG A 46 2.80 -1.30 1.34
N ALA A 47 1.85 -0.78 2.10
CA ALA A 47 2.12 0.17 3.17
C ALA A 47 2.94 -0.51 4.29
N ARG A 48 2.57 -1.74 4.64
CA ARG A 48 3.28 -2.56 5.62
C ARG A 48 4.68 -2.94 5.16
N GLU A 49 4.86 -3.28 3.88
CA GLU A 49 6.18 -3.53 3.28
C GLU A 49 7.06 -2.29 3.31
N ALA A 50 6.53 -1.13 2.90
CA ALA A 50 7.25 0.14 2.94
C ALA A 50 7.66 0.53 4.37
N ALA A 51 6.77 0.32 5.35
CA ALA A 51 7.07 0.54 6.76
C ALA A 51 8.16 -0.39 7.28
N MET A 52 8.08 -1.68 6.97
CA MET A 52 9.13 -2.64 7.33
C MET A 52 10.48 -2.25 6.72
N GLN A 53 10.53 -1.90 5.43
CA GLN A 53 11.76 -1.47 4.78
C GLN A 53 12.33 -0.19 5.40
N ALA A 54 11.47 0.79 5.69
CA ALA A 54 11.89 2.03 6.33
C ALA A 54 12.52 1.80 7.71
N VAL A 55 11.93 0.92 8.53
CA VAL A 55 12.49 0.55 9.83
C VAL A 55 13.82 -0.20 9.68
N LEU A 56 13.88 -1.22 8.83
CA LEU A 56 15.10 -2.02 8.65
C LEU A 56 16.29 -1.18 8.14
N ASP A 57 16.02 -0.24 7.24
CA ASP A 57 17.04 0.68 6.72
C ASP A 57 17.53 1.66 7.79
N GLU A 58 16.68 2.06 8.74
CA GLU A 58 17.03 3.00 9.82
C GLU A 58 17.82 2.33 10.95
N VAL A 59 17.44 1.12 11.35
CA VAL A 59 18.03 0.43 12.52
C VAL A 59 19.09 -0.63 12.14
N GLU A 60 19.47 -0.70 10.86
CA GLU A 60 20.41 -1.69 10.30
C GLU A 60 20.13 -3.14 10.75
N LEU A 61 18.85 -3.49 10.91
CA LEU A 61 18.42 -4.79 11.43
C LEU A 61 18.24 -5.81 10.32
N GLU A 62 18.58 -7.08 10.58
CA GLU A 62 18.24 -8.14 9.63
C GLU A 62 16.73 -8.44 9.63
N PRO A 63 16.09 -8.67 8.47
CA PRO A 63 14.65 -8.94 8.39
C PRO A 63 14.22 -10.18 9.18
N ALA A 64 15.12 -11.15 9.37
CA ALA A 64 14.86 -12.35 10.17
C ALA A 64 14.72 -12.06 11.69
N GLN A 65 15.24 -10.91 12.13
CA GLN A 65 15.24 -10.47 13.52
C GLN A 65 14.11 -9.48 13.83
N ALA A 66 13.47 -8.89 12.82
CA ALA A 66 12.33 -7.99 12.99
C ALA A 66 11.10 -8.73 13.54
N ARG A 67 10.90 -8.66 14.86
CA ARG A 67 9.72 -9.18 15.56
C ARG A 67 8.80 -8.02 15.94
N GLY A 68 7.49 -8.24 15.84
CA GLY A 68 6.49 -7.21 16.16
C GLY A 68 6.56 -6.73 17.62
N GLU A 69 7.03 -7.56 18.54
CA GLU A 69 7.18 -7.25 19.97
C GLU A 69 8.38 -6.36 20.31
N LEU A 70 9.27 -6.09 19.34
CA LEU A 70 10.43 -5.23 19.56
C LEU A 70 9.96 -3.81 19.86
N THR A 71 10.45 -3.25 20.96
CA THR A 71 10.14 -1.89 21.37
C THR A 71 10.90 -0.88 20.51
N LEU A 72 10.20 0.15 20.02
CA LEU A 72 10.79 1.16 19.13
C LEU A 72 11.95 1.89 19.81
N ARG A 73 11.73 2.38 21.05
CA ARG A 73 12.71 3.16 21.82
C ARG A 73 13.66 2.32 22.68
N GLY A 74 13.46 1.01 22.75
CA GLY A 74 14.21 0.12 23.62
C GLY A 74 15.07 -0.86 22.84
N ASP A 75 14.43 -1.81 22.17
CA ASP A 75 15.11 -2.87 21.43
C ASP A 75 15.67 -2.38 20.10
N LEU A 76 14.95 -1.47 19.42
CA LEU A 76 15.34 -0.88 18.15
C LEU A 76 16.15 0.42 18.29
N ASP A 77 16.30 0.92 19.53
CA ASP A 77 17.02 2.16 19.88
C ASP A 77 16.66 3.38 19.01
N MET A 78 15.41 3.46 18.53
CA MET A 78 14.93 4.57 17.73
C MET A 78 14.67 5.79 18.62
N ASP A 79 15.42 6.87 18.38
CA ASP A 79 15.07 8.18 18.92
C ASP A 79 13.93 8.83 18.11
N ASP A 80 13.39 9.93 18.63
CA ASP A 80 12.25 10.60 17.99
C ASP A 80 12.61 11.08 16.56
N VAL A 81 13.86 11.46 16.27
CA VAL A 81 14.26 11.88 14.91
C VAL A 81 14.21 10.69 13.95
N SER A 82 14.77 9.54 14.33
CA SER A 82 14.70 8.30 13.54
C SER A 82 13.25 7.84 13.35
N LEU A 83 12.40 7.94 14.38
CA LEU A 83 10.99 7.60 14.27
C LEU A 83 10.26 8.49 13.25
N TYR A 84 10.45 9.81 13.32
CA TYR A 84 9.85 10.73 12.35
C TYR A 84 10.45 10.61 10.94
N ALA A 85 11.70 10.17 10.80
CA ALA A 85 12.30 9.86 9.50
C ALA A 85 11.60 8.64 8.84
N VAL A 86 11.35 7.58 9.62
CA VAL A 86 10.57 6.42 9.18
C VAL A 86 9.15 6.84 8.80
N VAL A 87 8.46 7.61 9.65
CA VAL A 87 7.11 8.11 9.37
C VAL A 87 7.06 8.88 8.05
N ALA A 88 7.95 9.87 7.86
CA ALA A 88 7.98 10.67 6.65
C ALA A 88 8.22 9.84 5.38
N ARG A 89 9.06 8.79 5.47
CA ARG A 89 9.28 7.86 4.36
C ARG A 89 8.03 7.04 4.06
N VAL A 90 7.38 6.51 5.09
CA VAL A 90 6.15 5.72 4.95
C VAL A 90 5.01 6.55 4.37
N GLU A 91 4.78 7.77 4.87
CA GLU A 91 3.77 8.67 4.32
C GLU A 91 4.01 8.97 2.84
N ARG A 92 5.26 9.17 2.45
CA ARG A 92 5.64 9.41 1.05
C ARG A 92 5.42 8.18 0.17
N GLU A 93 5.76 6.99 0.65
CA GLU A 93 5.75 5.75 -0.16
C GLU A 93 4.37 5.09 -0.20
N ALA A 94 3.66 5.06 0.93
CA ALA A 94 2.32 4.52 1.06
C ALA A 94 1.21 5.54 0.76
N LYS A 95 1.55 6.84 0.64
CA LYS A 95 0.59 7.95 0.44
C LYS A 95 -0.46 8.05 1.56
N VAL A 96 -0.06 7.71 2.79
CA VAL A 96 -0.89 7.83 3.99
C VAL A 96 -0.54 9.10 4.76
N THR A 97 -1.37 9.44 5.74
CA THR A 97 -1.09 10.52 6.70
C THR A 97 -1.22 9.96 8.10
N LEU A 98 -0.18 10.15 8.90
CA LEU A 98 -0.08 9.69 10.27
C LEU A 98 -0.04 10.92 11.17
N THR A 99 -0.87 10.93 12.22
CA THR A 99 -0.90 12.07 13.15
C THR A 99 0.16 11.91 14.23
N ASP A 100 0.72 13.03 14.69
CA ASP A 100 1.71 13.02 15.79
C ASP A 100 1.19 12.28 17.02
N ALA A 101 -0.11 12.40 17.32
CA ALA A 101 -0.75 11.69 18.43
C ALA A 101 -0.68 10.15 18.27
N GLN A 102 -0.86 9.63 17.04
CA GLN A 102 -0.71 8.20 16.78
C GLN A 102 0.75 7.76 16.93
N VAL A 103 1.70 8.57 16.43
CA VAL A 103 3.13 8.26 16.51
C VAL A 103 3.61 8.25 17.96
N GLU A 104 3.09 9.13 18.81
CA GLU A 104 3.41 9.19 20.24
C GLU A 104 2.89 7.97 21.03
N GLU A 105 1.80 7.33 20.57
CA GLU A 105 1.21 6.16 21.22
C GLU A 105 1.96 4.85 20.91
N TRP A 106 2.80 4.82 19.86
CA TRP A 106 3.50 3.61 19.47
C TRP A 106 4.57 3.18 20.46
N VAL A 107 4.52 1.90 20.85
CA VAL A 107 5.50 1.29 21.76
C VAL A 107 6.35 0.26 21.04
N THR A 108 5.73 -0.51 20.15
CA THR A 108 6.32 -1.67 19.49
C THR A 108 6.31 -1.54 17.96
N LEU A 109 7.11 -2.37 17.29
CA LEU A 109 7.09 -2.48 15.84
C LEU A 109 5.71 -2.90 15.31
N ALA A 110 4.98 -3.74 16.04
CA ALA A 110 3.62 -4.12 15.67
C ALA A 110 2.68 -2.90 15.66
N ASP A 111 2.74 -2.02 16.67
CA ASP A 111 1.89 -0.83 16.74
C ASP A 111 2.08 0.08 15.51
N LEU A 112 3.33 0.25 15.08
CA LEU A 112 3.66 1.01 13.87
C LEU A 112 3.09 0.35 12.61
N LEU A 113 3.32 -0.96 12.43
CA LEU A 113 2.87 -1.67 11.22
C LEU A 113 1.35 -1.75 11.11
N ASP A 114 0.67 -1.93 12.25
CA ASP A 114 -0.79 -1.97 12.32
C ASP A 114 -1.38 -0.58 12.03
N ALA A 115 -0.84 0.48 12.64
CA ALA A 115 -1.30 1.85 12.40
C ALA A 115 -1.10 2.31 10.94
N VAL A 116 0.01 1.92 10.31
CA VAL A 116 0.26 2.18 8.87
C VAL A 116 -0.74 1.43 7.99
N SER A 117 -1.03 0.18 8.32
CA SER A 117 -2.00 -0.63 7.58
C SER A 117 -3.42 -0.06 7.72
N ASP A 118 -3.81 0.35 8.92
CA ASP A 118 -5.09 1.02 9.18
C ASP A 118 -5.20 2.34 8.41
N ALA A 119 -4.14 3.14 8.40
CA ALA A 119 -4.10 4.39 7.64
C ALA A 119 -4.23 4.17 6.13
N ALA A 120 -3.62 3.11 5.59
CA ALA A 120 -3.75 2.72 4.19
C ALA A 120 -5.14 2.17 3.84
N SER A 121 -5.87 1.64 4.83
CA SER A 121 -7.23 1.10 4.65
C SER A 121 -8.30 2.18 4.55
N ASN A 122 -8.06 3.31 5.20
CA ASN A 122 -8.97 4.46 5.24
C ASN A 122 -8.82 5.41 4.04
N HIS A 123 -7.95 5.08 3.09
CA HIS A 123 -7.58 5.95 1.96
C HIS A 123 -8.02 5.36 0.60
#